data_AF-A0A925DA29-F1
#
_entry.id   AF-A0A925DA29-F1
#
_cell.length_a   1.000
_cell.length_b   1.000
_cell.length_c   1.000
_cell.angle_alpha   90.00
_cell.angle_beta   90.00
_cell.angle_gamma   90.00
#
_symmetry.space_group_name_H-M   'P 1'
#
loop_
_entity.id
_entity.type
_entity.pdbx_description
1 polymer ?
#
loop_
_entity_poly.entity_id
_entity_poly.type
_entity_poly.pdbx_seq_one_letter_code
_entity_poly.pdbx_strand_id
1 'polypeptide(L)'
;MARTFVGTVATGLALTFLGGSLTSPAAAQTRTQFEQARKRMVDEVVIGSGVKDERVIKAMLATPRHEFVEIKYRREAYLDKAIPIGDKQTISSPFIVSYMTQSIDPRPTDKVLEIGTGS
;
A
#
# COMPACT_ATOMS: atom_id res chain seq x y z
N MET A 1 49.72 66.47 -9.85
CA MET A 1 48.95 66.45 -8.59
C MET A 1 47.71 65.58 -8.83
N ALA A 2 47.25 64.69 -7.99
CA ALA A 2 47.76 63.96 -6.84
C ALA A 2 46.66 62.93 -6.51
N ARG A 3 47.06 61.73 -6.07
CA ARG A 3 46.32 60.78 -5.23
C ARG A 3 45.26 59.85 -5.85
N THR A 4 45.74 58.63 -6.10
CA THR A 4 45.22 57.33 -5.64
C THR A 4 44.15 57.39 -4.53
N PHE A 5 43.04 56.65 -4.72
CA PHE A 5 42.32 56.00 -3.61
C PHE A 5 41.69 54.68 -4.09
N VAL A 6 42.12 53.60 -3.44
CA VAL A 6 41.57 52.24 -3.51
C VAL A 6 40.47 52.14 -2.45
N GLY A 7 39.36 51.45 -2.75
CA GLY A 7 38.26 51.24 -1.80
C GLY A 7 37.35 50.07 -2.18
N THR A 8 37.74 48.87 -1.74
CA THR A 8 36.93 47.68 -1.41
C THR A 8 35.62 48.09 -0.73
N VAL A 9 34.43 47.50 -0.91
CA VAL A 9 34.01 46.14 -0.52
C VAL A 9 32.68 45.83 -1.21
N ALA A 10 32.63 44.71 -1.92
CA ALA A 10 31.40 44.05 -2.34
C ALA A 10 30.95 43.08 -1.24
N THR A 11 29.88 43.39 -0.54
CA THR A 11 29.14 42.45 0.32
C THR A 11 27.66 42.58 0.01
N GLY A 12 27.25 41.93 -1.08
CA GLY A 12 25.84 41.63 -1.32
C GLY A 12 25.42 40.48 -0.41
N LEU A 13 24.39 40.75 0.39
CA LEU A 13 23.78 39.86 1.37
C LEU A 13 23.40 38.51 0.73
N ALA A 14 24.17 37.46 1.02
CA ALA A 14 23.80 36.09 0.63
C ALA A 14 22.64 35.64 1.52
N LEU A 15 21.43 35.62 0.94
CA LEU A 15 20.23 35.08 1.53
C LEU A 15 20.34 33.55 1.59
N THR A 16 21.02 33.01 2.59
CA THR A 16 20.99 31.56 2.87
C THR A 16 19.67 31.23 3.55
N PHE A 17 18.63 30.99 2.74
CA PHE A 17 17.52 30.15 3.18
C PHE A 17 18.10 28.77 3.49
N LEU A 18 18.25 28.45 4.78
CA LEU A 18 18.38 27.07 5.23
C LEU A 18 17.12 26.36 4.74
N GLY A 19 17.25 25.65 3.62
CA GLY A 19 16.28 24.68 3.15
C GLY A 19 16.18 23.58 4.19
N GLY A 20 15.32 23.79 5.19
CA GLY A 20 14.83 22.73 6.06
C GLY A 20 14.16 21.71 5.16
N SER A 21 14.91 20.66 4.83
CA SER A 21 14.35 19.46 4.23
C SER A 21 13.38 18.91 5.27
N LEU A 22 12.09 19.21 5.11
CA LEU A 22 11.01 18.48 5.76
C LEU A 22 11.08 17.07 5.21
N THR A 23 12.00 16.27 5.75
CA THR A 23 11.92 14.83 5.67
C THR A 23 10.62 14.49 6.39
N SER A 24 9.52 14.41 5.64
CA SER A 24 8.28 13.86 6.16
C SER A 24 8.67 12.50 6.73
N PRO A 25 8.48 12.25 8.04
CA PRO A 25 8.64 10.91 8.54
C PRO A 25 7.69 10.05 7.71
N ALA A 26 8.17 8.92 7.21
CA ALA A 26 7.35 7.97 6.47
C ALA A 26 6.17 7.58 7.37
N ALA A 27 5.06 8.32 7.26
CA ALA A 27 3.96 8.19 8.20
C ALA A 27 3.42 6.77 8.08
N ALA A 28 3.39 6.07 9.22
CA ALA A 28 2.78 4.76 9.30
C ALA A 28 1.31 4.87 8.86
N GLN A 29 0.86 3.91 8.06
CA GLN A 29 -0.53 3.89 7.61
C GLN A 29 -1.46 3.70 8.80
N THR A 30 -2.49 4.53 8.88
CA THR A 30 -3.49 4.45 9.95
C THR A 30 -4.49 3.33 9.66
N ARG A 31 -5.18 2.86 10.70
CA ARG A 31 -6.27 1.89 10.57
C ARG A 31 -7.31 2.34 9.54
N THR A 32 -7.74 3.60 9.61
CA THR A 32 -8.72 4.18 8.68
C THR A 32 -8.22 4.18 7.24
N GLN A 33 -6.93 4.45 7.01
CA GLN A 33 -6.35 4.38 5.66
C GLN A 33 -6.42 2.96 5.08
N PHE A 34 -6.15 1.94 5.91
CA PHE A 34 -6.29 0.54 5.48
C PHE A 34 -7.74 0.13 5.23
N GLU A 35 -8.67 0.56 6.08
CA GLU A 35 -10.10 0.29 5.89
C GLU A 35 -10.61 0.90 4.57
N GLN A 36 -10.24 2.15 4.28
CA GLN A 36 -10.59 2.82 3.03
C GLN A 36 -9.96 2.14 1.81
N ALA A 37 -8.68 1.77 1.88
CA ALA A 37 -7.99 1.08 0.79
C ALA A 37 -8.61 -0.29 0.51
N ARG A 38 -8.96 -1.04 1.57
CA ARG A 38 -9.67 -2.32 1.45
C ARG A 38 -11.02 -2.16 0.80
N LYS A 39 -11.82 -1.18 1.23
CA LYS A 39 -13.13 -0.91 0.65
C LYS A 39 -13.01 -0.61 -0.85
N ARG A 40 -12.10 0.30 -1.22
CA ARG A 40 -11.84 0.62 -2.64
C ARG A 40 -11.44 -0.61 -3.44
N MET A 41 -10.51 -1.42 -2.93
CA MET A 41 -10.12 -2.67 -3.58
C MET A 41 -11.30 -3.62 -3.77
N VAL A 42 -12.18 -3.77 -2.78
CA VAL A 42 -13.37 -4.61 -2.91
C VAL A 42 -14.33 -4.05 -3.97
N ASP A 43 -14.60 -2.74 -3.95
CA ASP A 43 -15.51 -2.11 -4.89
C ASP A 43 -14.98 -2.19 -6.35
N GLU A 44 -13.71 -1.85 -6.56
CA GLU A 44 -13.12 -1.69 -7.89
C GLU A 44 -12.59 -3.01 -8.47
N VAL A 45 -11.94 -3.84 -7.64
CA VAL A 45 -11.27 -5.07 -8.11
C VAL A 45 -12.19 -6.26 -7.96
N VAL A 46 -12.70 -6.52 -6.75
CA VAL A 46 -13.49 -7.74 -6.48
C VAL A 46 -14.84 -7.66 -7.19
N ILE A 47 -15.65 -6.65 -6.88
CA ILE A 47 -16.97 -6.45 -7.48
C ILE A 47 -16.84 -6.02 -8.93
N GLY A 48 -15.96 -5.06 -9.23
CA GLY A 48 -15.73 -4.54 -10.59
C GLY A 48 -15.28 -5.62 -11.59
N SER A 49 -14.61 -6.68 -11.14
CA SER A 49 -14.20 -7.81 -11.99
C SER A 49 -15.20 -8.98 -12.01
N GLY A 50 -16.39 -8.81 -11.42
CA GLY A 50 -17.51 -9.75 -11.57
C GLY A 50 -17.71 -10.76 -10.44
N VAL A 51 -17.05 -10.61 -9.29
CA VAL A 51 -17.41 -11.36 -8.07
C VAL A 51 -18.72 -10.79 -7.53
N LYS A 52 -19.71 -11.67 -7.33
CA LYS A 52 -21.09 -11.34 -6.95
C LYS A 52 -21.55 -12.03 -5.66
N ASP A 53 -20.83 -13.05 -5.19
CA ASP A 53 -21.17 -13.73 -3.94
C ASP A 53 -20.94 -12.80 -2.74
N GLU A 54 -22.04 -12.39 -2.10
CA GLU A 54 -22.04 -11.48 -0.96
C GLU A 54 -21.22 -12.00 0.22
N ARG A 55 -21.12 -13.33 0.39
CA ARG A 55 -20.32 -13.93 1.47
C ARG A 55 -18.83 -13.75 1.22
N VAL A 56 -18.41 -13.91 -0.04
CA VAL A 56 -17.03 -13.67 -0.46
C VAL A 56 -16.69 -12.19 -0.34
N ILE A 57 -17.56 -11.30 -0.83
CA ILE A 57 -17.40 -9.84 -0.72
C ILE A 57 -17.25 -9.42 0.75
N LYS A 58 -18.11 -9.94 1.64
CA LYS A 58 -18.04 -9.68 3.08
C LYS A 58 -16.75 -10.19 3.70
N ALA A 59 -16.28 -11.39 3.32
CA ALA A 59 -15.01 -11.93 3.80
C ALA A 59 -13.82 -11.06 3.36
N MET A 60 -13.81 -10.59 2.11
CA MET A 60 -12.79 -9.68 1.59
C MET A 60 -12.79 -8.33 2.33
N LEU A 61 -13.96 -7.80 2.71
CA LEU A 61 -14.08 -6.59 3.54
C LEU A 61 -13.63 -6.81 4.98
N ALA A 62 -13.87 -7.99 5.55
CA ALA A 62 -13.49 -8.29 6.93
C ALA A 62 -11.98 -8.55 7.10
N THR A 63 -11.32 -9.09 6.07
CA THR A 63 -9.95 -9.60 6.16
C THR A 63 -8.90 -8.49 6.00
N PRO A 64 -8.06 -8.21 7.02
CA PRO A 64 -7.02 -7.19 6.95
C PRO A 64 -5.79 -7.68 6.17
N ARG A 65 -5.88 -7.71 4.84
CA ARG A 65 -4.82 -8.22 3.94
C ARG A 65 -3.40 -7.67 4.23
N HIS A 66 -3.29 -6.43 4.68
CA HIS A 66 -2.02 -5.79 5.09
C HIS A 66 -1.30 -6.46 6.29
N GLU A 67 -1.97 -7.31 7.05
CA GLU A 67 -1.35 -8.09 8.14
C GLU A 67 -0.65 -9.35 7.62
N PHE A 68 -0.92 -9.76 6.37
CA PHE A 68 -0.33 -10.94 5.71
C PHE A 68 0.86 -10.58 4.79
N VAL A 69 1.39 -9.36 4.92
CA VAL A 69 2.55 -8.89 4.14
C VAL A 69 3.54 -8.18 5.03
N GLU A 70 4.81 -8.19 4.62
CA GLU A 70 5.86 -7.43 5.31
C GLU A 70 5.54 -5.92 5.32
N ILE A 71 6.03 -5.21 6.34
CA ILE A 71 5.79 -3.77 6.55
C ILE A 71 6.09 -2.93 5.29
N LYS A 72 7.18 -3.27 4.58
CA LYS A 72 7.61 -2.58 3.36
C LYS A 72 6.57 -2.64 2.23
N TYR A 73 5.71 -3.66 2.22
CA TYR A 73 4.67 -3.86 1.21
C TYR A 73 3.27 -3.42 1.66
N ARG A 74 3.08 -2.95 2.90
CA ARG A 74 1.74 -2.55 3.40
C ARG A 74 1.08 -1.44 2.59
N ARG A 75 1.86 -0.59 1.91
CA ARG A 75 1.36 0.42 0.97
C ARG A 75 0.73 -0.18 -0.28
N GLU A 76 1.18 -1.36 -0.67
CA GLU A 76 0.75 -2.08 -1.87
C GLU A 76 -0.29 -3.17 -1.55
N ALA A 77 -0.57 -3.45 -0.28
CA ALA A 77 -1.36 -4.58 0.18
C ALA A 77 -2.75 -4.72 -0.46
N TYR A 78 -3.34 -3.62 -0.92
CA TYR A 78 -4.66 -3.56 -1.52
C TYR A 78 -4.65 -3.23 -3.02
N LEU A 79 -3.49 -3.31 -3.67
CA LEU A 79 -3.40 -3.30 -5.14
C LEU A 79 -3.71 -4.70 -5.68
N ASP A 80 -4.27 -4.78 -6.89
CA ASP A 80 -4.52 -6.08 -7.53
C ASP A 80 -3.24 -6.69 -8.14
N LYS A 81 -2.36 -7.18 -7.27
CA LYS A 81 -1.11 -7.83 -7.65
C LYS A 81 -0.69 -8.89 -6.63
N ALA A 82 0.15 -9.82 -7.09
CA ALA A 82 0.90 -10.67 -6.19
C ALA A 82 1.97 -9.84 -5.45
N ILE A 83 2.18 -10.15 -4.17
CA ILE A 83 3.15 -9.44 -3.32
C ILE A 83 4.08 -10.48 -2.69
N PRO A 84 5.42 -10.26 -2.68
CA PRO A 84 6.35 -11.16 -2.02
C PRO A 84 6.09 -11.26 -0.51
N ILE A 85 6.18 -12.48 0.03
CA ILE A 85 5.97 -12.76 1.46
C ILE A 85 7.16 -13.47 2.12
N GLY A 86 8.31 -13.52 1.43
CA GLY A 86 9.47 -14.30 1.84
C GLY A 86 9.56 -15.66 1.14
N ASP A 87 10.68 -16.36 1.31
CA ASP A 87 10.90 -17.73 0.82
C ASP A 87 10.54 -18.00 -0.66
N LYS A 88 10.73 -16.96 -1.49
CA LYS A 88 10.36 -16.96 -2.93
C LYS A 88 8.87 -17.21 -3.19
N GLN A 89 8.02 -17.00 -2.17
CA GLN A 89 6.58 -17.09 -2.25
C GLN A 89 5.94 -15.71 -2.39
N THR A 90 4.68 -15.71 -2.82
CA THR A 90 3.86 -14.50 -2.94
C THR A 90 2.47 -14.76 -2.40
N ILE A 91 1.87 -13.77 -1.74
CA ILE A 91 0.43 -13.75 -1.54
C ILE A 91 -0.26 -13.40 -2.86
N SER A 92 -1.24 -14.21 -3.28
CA SER A 92 -1.97 -14.08 -4.55
C SER A 92 -2.74 -12.77 -4.62
N SER A 93 -3.05 -12.28 -5.83
CA SER A 93 -3.81 -11.04 -6.01
C SER A 93 -5.22 -11.13 -5.38
N PRO A 94 -5.79 -10.03 -4.88
CA PRO A 94 -7.16 -10.00 -4.36
C PRO A 94 -8.21 -10.52 -5.34
N PHE A 95 -8.12 -10.20 -6.64
CA PHE A 95 -9.05 -10.75 -7.64
C PHE A 95 -8.96 -12.28 -7.70
N ILE A 96 -7.76 -12.84 -7.81
CA ILE A 96 -7.57 -14.30 -7.90
C ILE A 96 -8.15 -15.01 -6.67
N VAL A 97 -7.87 -14.51 -5.46
CA VAL A 97 -8.39 -15.09 -4.21
C VAL A 97 -9.93 -15.05 -4.18
N SER A 98 -10.53 -13.91 -4.51
CA SER A 98 -11.99 -13.77 -4.49
C SER A 98 -12.69 -14.58 -5.59
N TYR A 99 -12.11 -14.63 -6.79
CA TYR A 99 -12.59 -15.46 -7.89
C TYR A 99 -12.55 -16.95 -7.52
N MET A 100 -11.40 -17.47 -7.07
CA MET A 100 -11.25 -18.86 -6.66
C MET A 100 -12.23 -19.24 -5.55
N THR A 101 -12.37 -18.38 -4.54
CA THR A 101 -13.28 -18.62 -3.41
C THR A 101 -14.73 -18.66 -3.87
N GLN A 102 -15.15 -17.75 -4.77
CA GLN A 102 -16.50 -17.79 -5.33
C GLN A 102 -16.72 -19.04 -6.19
N SER A 103 -15.73 -19.44 -7.00
CA SER A 103 -15.85 -20.58 -7.92
C SER A 103 -16.12 -21.90 -7.22
N ILE A 104 -15.65 -22.08 -5.98
CA ILE A 104 -15.88 -23.29 -5.20
C ILE A 104 -17.14 -23.23 -4.32
N ASP A 105 -17.85 -22.08 -4.28
CA ASP A 105 -19.08 -21.84 -3.51
C ASP A 105 -19.08 -22.52 -2.13
N PRO A 106 -18.17 -22.13 -1.22
CA PRO A 106 -17.98 -22.85 0.04
C PRO A 106 -19.22 -22.71 0.91
N ARG A 107 -19.71 -23.82 1.43
CA ARG A 107 -20.85 -23.87 2.36
C ARG A 107 -20.35 -23.95 3.80
N PRO A 108 -21.13 -23.47 4.78
CA PRO A 108 -20.72 -23.50 6.20
C PRO A 108 -20.38 -24.89 6.75
N THR A 109 -20.88 -25.96 6.13
CA THR A 109 -20.65 -27.36 6.52
C THR A 109 -19.46 -28.00 5.81
N ASP A 110 -18.85 -27.30 4.85
CA ASP A 110 -17.78 -27.88 4.05
C ASP A 110 -16.49 -27.97 4.84
N LYS A 111 -15.73 -29.03 4.56
CA LYS A 111 -14.35 -29.18 5.02
C LYS A 111 -13.45 -28.88 3.83
N VAL A 112 -12.69 -27.79 3.93
CA VAL A 112 -11.84 -27.31 2.84
C VAL A 112 -10.39 -27.71 3.14
N LEU A 113 -9.71 -28.26 2.13
CA LEU A 113 -8.26 -28.42 2.13
C LEU A 113 -7.66 -27.33 1.27
N GLU A 114 -6.90 -26.43 1.88
CA GLU A 114 -6.00 -25.52 1.18
C GLU A 114 -4.60 -26.16 1.11
N ILE A 115 -4.01 -26.20 -0.08
CA ILE A 115 -2.62 -26.61 -0.26
C ILE A 115 -1.81 -25.38 -0.64
N GLY A 116 -0.88 -24.99 0.24
CA GLY A 116 -0.02 -23.82 0.05
C GLY A 116 -0.47 -22.59 0.81
N THR A 117 -0.50 -22.67 2.15
CA THR A 117 -0.96 -21.60 3.05
C THR A 117 -0.23 -20.27 2.85
N GLY A 118 1.09 -20.31 2.63
CA GLY A 118 1.86 -19.08 2.41
C GLY A 118 1.85 -18.14 3.60
N SER A 119 1.11 -17.02 3.48
CA SER A 119 1.10 -15.85 4.38
C SER A 119 0.04 -15.88 5.46
#